data_AF-A0A8H5ZBV6-F1
#
_entry.id   AF-A0A8H5ZBV6-F1
#
_cell.length_a   1.000
_cell.length_b   1.000
_cell.length_c   1.000
_cell.angle_alpha   90.00
_cell.angle_beta   90.00
_cell.angle_gamma   90.00
#
_symmetry.space_group_name_H-M   'P 1'
#
loop_
_entity.id
_entity.type
_entity.pdbx_description
1 polymer ?
#
loop_
_entity_poly.entity_id
_entity_poly.type
_entity_poly.pdbx_seq_one_letter_code
_entity_poly.pdbx_strand_id
1 'polypeptide(L)'
;MFNHERPSYLGPSSGGPPPPPPVVEPIRQLKEKPCIGQILKPWTLTRVHRTPNSGADSDVHNIPFEAPEDGILVISDSAGRCEHFEVYIDNNWIGETSGTGDLDWSTCGPPDECMEKHGGQHGYFALPKAWPQVEQCFTFM
;
A
#
# COMPACT_ATOMS: atom_id res chain seq x y z
N MET A 1 16.55 52.66 24.36
CA MET A 1 16.29 52.57 22.90
C MET A 1 17.41 51.74 22.31
N PHE A 2 17.15 50.45 22.04
CA PHE A 2 18.16 49.54 21.52
C PHE A 2 18.02 49.47 20.00
N ASN A 3 18.94 50.13 19.28
CA ASN A 3 19.12 49.96 17.85
C ASN A 3 19.58 48.51 17.59
N HIS A 4 18.73 47.69 16.99
CA HIS A 4 19.15 46.44 16.38
C HIS A 4 19.37 46.70 14.90
N GLU A 5 20.62 46.89 14.49
CA GLU A 5 21.00 46.75 13.09
C GLU A 5 20.87 45.27 12.69
N ARG A 6 20.14 45.02 11.61
CA ARG A 6 19.93 43.70 11.02
C ARG A 6 21.26 43.19 10.45
N PRO A 7 21.76 42.00 10.83
CA PRO A 7 22.93 41.45 10.16
C PRO A 7 22.59 41.09 8.72
N SER A 8 23.20 41.83 7.79
CA SER A 8 23.24 41.53 6.37
C SER A 8 24.12 40.31 6.12
N TYR A 9 23.54 39.12 6.14
CA TYR A 9 24.20 37.91 5.62
C TYR A 9 23.68 37.58 4.22
N LEU A 10 24.02 38.44 3.26
CA LEU A 10 24.20 38.04 1.88
C LEU A 10 25.70 37.85 1.66
N GLY A 11 26.16 36.62 1.92
CA GLY A 11 27.45 36.09 1.48
C GLY A 11 27.19 34.94 0.49
N PRO A 12 28.08 34.72 -0.50
CA PRO A 12 27.80 33.90 -1.65
C PRO A 12 27.61 32.43 -1.28
N SER A 13 26.56 31.84 -1.86
CA SER A 13 26.16 30.44 -1.74
C SER A 13 27.37 29.51 -1.88
N SER A 14 27.79 28.94 -0.76
CA SER A 14 28.78 27.87 -0.70
C SER A 14 28.20 26.69 -1.47
N GLY A 15 28.83 26.39 -2.62
CA GLY A 15 28.55 25.25 -3.48
C GLY A 15 28.75 23.90 -2.77
N GLY A 16 27.81 23.55 -1.89
CA GLY A 16 27.58 22.17 -1.55
C GLY A 16 27.11 21.41 -2.81
N PRO A 17 27.44 20.12 -2.94
CA PRO A 17 26.82 19.31 -3.99
C PRO A 17 25.30 19.46 -3.87
N PRO A 18 24.57 19.53 -5.00
CA PRO A 18 23.11 19.51 -4.95
C PRO A 18 22.67 18.33 -4.06
N PRO A 19 21.62 18.48 -3.25
CA PRO A 19 21.07 17.36 -2.51
C PRO A 19 20.89 16.20 -3.50
N PRO A 20 21.25 14.96 -3.13
CA PRO A 20 21.08 13.83 -4.02
C PRO A 20 19.64 13.85 -4.55
N PRO A 21 19.43 13.57 -5.86
CA PRO A 21 18.08 13.48 -6.37
C PRO A 21 17.27 12.54 -5.47
N PRO A 22 16.00 12.87 -5.17
CA PRO A 22 15.18 11.99 -4.36
C PRO A 22 15.23 10.60 -4.98
N VAL A 23 15.73 9.63 -4.22
CA VAL A 23 15.76 8.24 -4.63
C VAL A 23 14.29 7.83 -4.66
N VAL A 24 13.71 7.81 -5.86
CA VAL A 24 12.39 7.19 -6.07
C VAL A 24 12.62 5.71 -5.81
N GLU A 25 12.28 5.27 -4.60
CA GLU A 25 12.37 3.85 -4.30
C GLU A 25 11.44 3.09 -5.24
N PRO A 26 11.90 1.96 -5.82
CA PRO A 26 11.07 1.17 -6.71
C PRO A 26 9.90 0.58 -5.94
N ILE A 27 8.78 0.43 -6.66
CA ILE A 27 7.62 -0.34 -6.20
C ILE A 27 8.10 -1.72 -5.77
N ARG A 28 7.76 -2.11 -4.54
CA ARG A 28 8.12 -3.42 -4.01
C ARG A 28 7.22 -3.84 -2.86
N GLN A 29 7.03 -5.15 -2.72
CA GLN A 29 6.44 -5.73 -1.53
C GLN A 29 7.39 -5.61 -0.33
N LEU A 30 6.83 -5.23 0.82
CA LEU A 30 7.52 -5.22 2.11
C LEU A 30 7.23 -6.53 2.85
N LYS A 31 8.27 -7.08 3.48
CA LYS A 31 8.19 -8.36 4.22
C LYS A 31 7.50 -8.23 5.57
N GLU A 32 7.52 -7.04 6.15
CA GLU A 32 7.04 -6.76 7.50
C GLU A 32 6.14 -5.54 7.48
N LYS A 33 5.25 -5.45 8.49
CA LYS A 33 4.39 -4.29 8.68
C LYS A 33 5.25 -3.03 8.87
N PRO A 34 5.19 -2.05 7.96
CA PRO A 34 5.95 -0.83 8.11
C PRO A 34 5.41 0.01 9.26
N CYS A 35 6.24 0.93 9.76
CA CYS A 35 5.75 1.99 10.65
C CYS A 35 4.79 2.88 9.87
N ILE A 36 3.48 2.76 10.15
CA ILE A 36 2.45 3.56 9.47
C ILE A 36 2.32 4.91 10.16
N GLY A 37 2.45 5.98 9.38
CA GLY A 37 2.21 7.36 9.82
C GLY A 37 0.75 7.76 9.60
N GLN A 38 0.55 8.83 8.83
CA GLN A 38 -0.78 9.31 8.47
C GLN A 38 -1.45 8.38 7.44
N ILE A 39 -2.75 8.12 7.61
CA ILE A 39 -3.57 7.45 6.60
C ILE A 39 -3.89 8.47 5.49
N LEU A 40 -3.34 8.25 4.29
CA LEU A 40 -3.55 9.13 3.13
C LEU A 40 -4.91 8.89 2.46
N LYS A 41 -5.34 7.63 2.41
CA LYS A 41 -6.65 7.22 1.91
C LYS A 41 -7.25 6.15 2.83
N PRO A 42 -8.54 6.24 3.17
CA PRO A 42 -9.21 5.22 3.97
C PRO A 42 -9.38 3.91 3.19
N TRP A 43 -9.74 2.84 3.90
CA TRP A 43 -10.08 1.55 3.30
C TRP A 43 -11.16 1.69 2.21
N THR A 44 -10.87 1.11 1.04
CA THR A 44 -11.85 0.99 -0.04
C THR A 44 -12.24 -0.47 -0.16
N LEU A 45 -13.52 -0.77 0.08
CA LEU A 45 -14.02 -2.14 0.02
C LEU A 45 -14.20 -2.57 -1.44
N THR A 46 -13.60 -3.71 -1.78
CA THR A 46 -13.77 -4.37 -3.06
C THR A 46 -14.44 -5.71 -2.86
N ARG A 47 -15.44 -6.02 -3.68
CA ARG A 47 -16.11 -7.32 -3.67
C ARG A 47 -15.67 -8.10 -4.89
N VAL A 48 -14.86 -9.12 -4.65
CA VAL A 48 -14.48 -10.10 -5.66
C VAL A 48 -15.49 -11.26 -5.60
N HIS A 49 -16.09 -11.61 -6.73
CA HIS A 49 -17.04 -12.72 -6.77
C HIS A 49 -16.29 -14.04 -6.96
N ARG A 50 -16.66 -15.03 -6.15
CA ARG A 50 -16.12 -16.40 -6.22
C ARG A 50 -17.14 -17.42 -5.76
N THR A 51 -17.07 -18.62 -6.32
CA THR A 51 -17.80 -19.79 -5.83
C THR A 51 -17.09 -20.37 -4.59
N PRO A 52 -17.75 -20.44 -3.41
CA PRO A 52 -17.14 -21.02 -2.20
C PRO A 52 -16.70 -22.48 -2.39
N ASN A 53 -15.61 -22.89 -1.74
CA ASN A 53 -15.08 -24.26 -1.82
C ASN A 53 -14.77 -24.72 -3.24
N SER A 54 -14.57 -23.78 -4.17
CA SER A 54 -14.22 -24.10 -5.55
C SER A 54 -12.72 -24.02 -5.72
N GLY A 55 -12.17 -24.97 -6.48
CA GLY A 55 -10.78 -25.00 -6.89
C GLY A 55 -10.33 -23.84 -7.79
N ALA A 56 -11.22 -22.88 -8.05
CA ALA A 56 -11.13 -21.95 -9.15
C ALA A 56 -10.75 -20.56 -8.69
N ASP A 57 -9.94 -19.91 -9.53
CA ASP A 57 -9.53 -18.52 -9.39
C ASP A 57 -10.75 -17.59 -9.44
N SER A 58 -10.67 -16.48 -8.72
CA SER A 58 -11.75 -15.47 -8.72
C SER A 58 -11.65 -14.52 -9.91
N ASP A 59 -12.68 -13.68 -10.07
CA ASP A 59 -12.66 -12.58 -11.04
C ASP A 59 -11.52 -11.58 -10.76
N VAL A 60 -10.95 -11.03 -11.82
CA VAL A 60 -9.96 -9.94 -11.73
C VAL A 60 -10.67 -8.62 -11.48
N HIS A 61 -10.25 -7.87 -10.47
CA HIS A 61 -10.82 -6.55 -10.19
C HIS A 61 -9.83 -5.42 -10.40
N ASN A 62 -10.20 -4.45 -11.26
CA ASN A 62 -9.42 -3.24 -11.50
C ASN A 62 -9.93 -2.11 -10.60
N ILE A 63 -9.11 -1.64 -9.68
CA ILE A 63 -9.43 -0.50 -8.82
C ILE A 63 -8.60 0.68 -9.31
N PRO A 64 -9.18 1.85 -9.65
CA PRO A 64 -8.37 3.02 -9.95
C PRO A 64 -7.84 3.65 -8.65
N PHE A 65 -6.53 3.69 -8.48
CA PHE A 65 -5.86 4.37 -7.38
C PHE A 65 -4.91 5.48 -7.88
N GLU A 66 -4.80 6.53 -7.08
CA GLU A 66 -3.84 7.63 -7.26
C GLU A 66 -3.07 7.81 -5.96
N ALA A 67 -1.74 7.75 -6.01
CA ALA A 67 -0.88 8.01 -4.88
C ALA A 67 -0.55 9.53 -4.84
N PRO A 68 -1.09 10.31 -3.89
CA PRO A 68 -0.81 11.75 -3.83
C PRO A 68 0.67 12.06 -3.49
N GLU A 69 1.31 11.15 -2.78
CA GLU A 69 2.70 11.18 -2.36
C GLU A 69 3.24 9.75 -2.18
N ASP A 70 4.54 9.63 -1.89
CA ASP A 70 5.17 8.34 -1.57
C ASP A 70 4.50 7.74 -0.33
N GLY A 71 4.10 6.48 -0.40
CA GLY A 71 3.32 5.86 0.66
C GLY A 71 3.33 4.34 0.63
N ILE A 72 2.54 3.75 1.53
CA ILE A 72 2.34 2.30 1.59
C ILE A 72 0.91 1.99 1.19
N LEU A 73 0.74 1.18 0.14
CA LEU A 73 -0.51 0.52 -0.14
C LEU A 73 -0.63 -0.71 0.76
N VAL A 74 -1.75 -0.78 1.47
CA VAL A 74 -2.10 -1.93 2.29
C VAL A 74 -3.29 -2.61 1.65
N ILE A 75 -3.14 -3.89 1.33
CA ILE A 75 -4.23 -4.76 0.90
C ILE A 75 -4.47 -5.75 2.02
N SER A 76 -5.74 -5.93 2.36
CA SER A 76 -6.18 -6.85 3.40
C SER A 76 -7.51 -7.45 3.01
N ASP A 77 -7.71 -8.69 3.43
CA ASP A 77 -9.03 -9.28 3.56
C ASP A 77 -9.94 -8.43 4.45
N SER A 78 -11.24 -8.57 4.22
CA SER A 78 -12.25 -8.01 5.11
C SER A 78 -13.49 -8.89 5.11
N ALA A 79 -14.10 -9.02 6.28
CA ALA A 79 -15.44 -9.55 6.53
C ALA A 79 -15.99 -10.54 5.47
N GLY A 80 -15.73 -11.82 5.70
CA GLY A 80 -16.57 -12.90 5.16
C GLY A 80 -15.84 -13.93 4.31
N ARG A 81 -14.60 -13.68 3.86
CA ARG A 81 -13.72 -14.65 3.20
C ARG A 81 -12.27 -14.20 3.37
N CYS A 82 -11.40 -15.07 3.88
CA CYS A 82 -9.95 -14.85 3.78
C CYS A 82 -9.47 -15.46 2.46
N GLU A 83 -8.87 -14.65 1.60
CA GLU A 83 -8.52 -14.99 0.24
C GLU A 83 -7.11 -14.48 -0.11
N HIS A 84 -6.33 -15.30 -0.81
CA HIS A 84 -4.98 -14.93 -1.21
C HIS A 84 -5.03 -14.07 -2.46
N PHE A 85 -4.48 -12.85 -2.44
CA PHE A 85 -4.47 -11.95 -3.58
C PHE A 85 -3.09 -11.80 -4.22
N GLU A 86 -3.01 -11.83 -5.56
CA GLU A 86 -1.88 -11.27 -6.31
C GLU A 86 -2.19 -9.84 -6.77
N VAL A 87 -1.16 -9.01 -6.81
CA VAL A 87 -1.27 -7.56 -6.94
C VAL A 87 -0.39 -7.08 -8.11
N TYR A 88 -0.96 -6.34 -9.07
CA TYR A 88 -0.32 -6.00 -10.37
C TYR A 88 -0.32 -4.52 -10.85
N ILE A 89 0.74 -3.73 -10.57
CA ILE A 89 0.80 -2.28 -10.87
C ILE A 89 1.11 -2.08 -12.33
N ASP A 90 0.24 -1.37 -13.07
CA ASP A 90 0.44 -1.13 -14.49
C ASP A 90 0.71 -2.44 -15.26
N ASN A 91 -0.02 -3.50 -14.89
CA ASN A 91 0.15 -4.88 -15.38
C ASN A 91 1.47 -5.56 -15.01
N ASN A 92 2.26 -5.00 -14.08
CA ASN A 92 3.45 -5.64 -13.54
C ASN A 92 3.13 -6.29 -12.21
N TRP A 93 3.39 -7.57 -12.06
CA TRP A 93 3.25 -8.24 -10.77
C TRP A 93 4.19 -7.62 -9.73
N ILE A 94 3.65 -7.20 -8.59
CA ILE A 94 4.41 -6.57 -7.51
C ILE A 94 4.47 -7.40 -6.23
N GLY A 95 3.62 -8.42 -6.12
CA GLY A 95 3.63 -9.37 -5.02
C GLY A 95 2.25 -9.94 -4.74
N GLU A 96 2.14 -10.57 -3.58
CA GLU A 96 0.94 -11.27 -3.14
C GLU A 96 0.67 -11.03 -1.65
N THR A 97 -0.58 -11.18 -1.20
CA THR A 97 -0.91 -11.12 0.21
C THR A 97 -0.54 -12.42 0.91
N SER A 98 -0.21 -12.35 2.20
CA SER A 98 0.04 -13.54 3.01
C SER A 98 -0.65 -13.43 4.35
N GLY A 99 -0.96 -14.57 4.96
CA GLY A 99 -1.66 -14.64 6.22
C GLY A 99 -1.71 -16.06 6.75
N THR A 100 -1.99 -16.20 8.04
CA THR A 100 -2.08 -17.48 8.75
C THR A 100 -3.52 -17.90 9.06
N GLY A 101 -4.49 -17.03 8.78
CA GLY A 101 -5.91 -17.27 9.00
C GLY A 101 -6.46 -18.31 8.04
N ASP A 102 -7.51 -19.01 8.48
CA ASP A 102 -8.17 -20.03 7.67
C ASP A 102 -8.70 -19.39 6.38
N LEU A 103 -8.28 -19.93 5.24
CA LEU A 103 -8.75 -19.52 3.92
C LEU A 103 -10.19 -20.02 3.69
N ASP A 104 -10.91 -19.30 2.84
CA ASP A 104 -12.23 -19.67 2.33
C ASP A 104 -13.34 -19.65 3.42
N TRP A 105 -14.26 -18.68 3.32
CA TRP A 105 -15.45 -18.55 4.18
C TRP A 105 -15.19 -18.32 5.69
N SER A 106 -14.04 -17.80 6.08
CA SER A 106 -13.80 -17.34 7.45
C SER A 106 -14.20 -15.87 7.63
N THR A 107 -14.96 -15.58 8.69
CA THR A 107 -15.32 -14.19 9.05
C THR A 107 -14.21 -13.61 9.92
N CYS A 108 -13.38 -12.74 9.35
CA CYS A 108 -12.25 -12.12 10.07
C CYS A 108 -12.52 -10.69 10.59
N GLY A 109 -13.73 -10.17 10.44
CA GLY A 109 -14.09 -8.82 10.90
C GLY A 109 -13.56 -7.69 9.97
N PRO A 110 -13.48 -6.43 10.45
CA PRO A 110 -12.94 -5.32 9.67
C PRO A 110 -11.45 -5.52 9.34
N PRO A 111 -10.89 -4.85 8.32
CA PRO A 111 -9.53 -5.11 7.82
C PRO A 111 -8.45 -5.12 8.91
N ASP A 112 -8.44 -4.12 9.79
CA ASP A 112 -7.43 -4.03 10.85
C ASP A 112 -7.52 -5.21 11.83
N GLU A 113 -8.74 -5.64 12.18
CA GLU A 113 -8.95 -6.80 13.04
C GLU A 113 -8.60 -8.11 12.33
N CYS A 114 -8.94 -8.19 11.03
CA CYS A 114 -8.66 -9.31 10.17
C CYS A 114 -7.15 -9.60 10.14
N MET A 115 -6.34 -8.57 9.87
CA MET A 115 -4.88 -8.68 9.87
C MET A 115 -4.32 -8.98 11.26
N GLU A 116 -4.71 -8.21 12.27
CA GLU A 116 -3.99 -8.20 13.55
C GLU A 116 -4.40 -9.31 14.51
N LYS A 117 -5.63 -9.81 14.41
CA LYS A 117 -6.18 -10.78 15.37
C LYS A 117 -6.52 -12.13 14.77
N HIS A 118 -6.93 -12.15 13.51
CA HIS A 118 -7.43 -13.36 12.85
C HIS A 118 -6.47 -13.91 11.79
N GLY A 119 -5.33 -13.23 11.58
CA GLY A 119 -4.29 -13.65 10.64
C GLY A 119 -4.74 -13.59 9.17
N GLY A 120 -5.75 -12.79 8.84
CA GLY A 120 -6.26 -12.62 7.48
C GLY A 120 -5.16 -12.23 6.50
N GLN A 121 -5.37 -12.52 5.21
CA GLN A 121 -4.36 -12.28 4.20
C GLN A 121 -4.15 -10.77 4.04
N HIS A 122 -2.89 -10.36 4.03
CA HIS A 122 -2.52 -8.97 3.83
C HIS A 122 -1.16 -8.79 3.16
N GLY A 123 -0.97 -7.63 2.55
CA GLY A 123 0.24 -7.24 1.86
C GLY A 123 0.54 -5.75 2.04
N TYR A 124 1.81 -5.43 2.18
CA TYR A 124 2.31 -4.06 2.29
C TYR A 124 3.18 -3.77 1.07
N PHE A 125 2.85 -2.72 0.32
CA PHE A 125 3.55 -2.38 -0.92
C PHE A 125 4.01 -0.93 -0.87
N ALA A 126 5.31 -0.70 -1.02
CA ALA A 126 5.85 0.65 -1.11
C ALA A 126 5.51 1.24 -2.49
N LEU A 127 4.80 2.36 -2.51
CA LEU A 127 4.41 3.06 -3.72
C LEU A 127 5.10 4.42 -3.78
N PRO A 128 5.88 4.71 -4.83
CA PRO A 128 6.32 6.07 -5.09
C PRO A 128 5.15 6.93 -5.55
N LYS A 129 5.29 8.24 -5.40
CA LYS A 129 4.40 9.25 -5.96
C LYS A 129 4.39 9.10 -7.48
N ALA A 130 3.31 8.56 -8.02
CA ALA A 130 3.11 8.42 -9.46
C ALA A 130 1.66 8.69 -9.89
N TRP A 131 1.54 9.25 -11.10
CA TRP A 131 0.32 9.60 -11.85
C TRP A 131 -0.42 8.34 -12.38
N PRO A 132 -1.70 8.47 -12.80
CA PRO A 132 -2.81 7.64 -12.33
C PRO A 132 -2.85 6.25 -12.97
N GLN A 133 -3.38 5.29 -12.21
CA GLN A 133 -3.89 3.96 -12.56
C GLN A 133 -3.06 2.77 -12.06
N VAL A 134 -3.53 2.23 -10.95
CA VAL A 134 -3.04 1.07 -10.18
C VAL A 134 -4.34 0.55 -9.55
N GLU A 135 -4.89 -0.65 -9.71
CA GLU A 135 -4.33 -1.97 -9.97
C GLU A 135 -5.38 -3.06 -10.15
N GLN A 136 -4.96 -4.18 -10.74
CA GLN A 136 -5.69 -5.45 -10.78
C GLN A 136 -5.35 -6.30 -9.55
N CYS A 137 -6.36 -6.70 -8.78
CA CYS A 137 -6.22 -7.76 -7.78
C CYS A 137 -6.74 -9.07 -8.37
N PHE A 138 -5.92 -10.11 -8.32
CA PHE A 138 -6.30 -11.49 -8.60
C PHE A 138 -6.41 -12.23 -7.28
N THR A 139 -7.23 -13.27 -7.21
CA THR A 139 -7.34 -14.11 -6.03
C THR A 139 -7.08 -15.56 -6.38
N PHE A 140 -6.25 -16.24 -5.59
CA PHE A 140 -5.99 -17.67 -5.67
C PHE A 140 -6.34 -18.40 -4.36
N MET A 141 -6.40 -19.73 -4.45
CA MET A 141 -6.55 -20.66 -3.33
C MET A 141 -5.28 -20.81 -2.51
#